data_AF-A0A943YXS4-F1
#
_entry.id   AF-A0A943YXS4-F1
#
_cell.length_a   1.000
_cell.length_b   1.000
_cell.length_c   1.000
_cell.angle_alpha   90.00
_cell.angle_beta   90.00
_cell.angle_gamma   90.00
#
_symmetry.space_group_name_H-M   'P 1'
#
loop_
_entity.id
_entity.type
_entity.pdbx_description
1 polymer ?
#
loop_
_entity_poly.entity_id
_entity_poly.type
_entity_poly.pdbx_seq_one_letter_code
_entity_poly.pdbx_strand_id
1 'polypeptide(L)'
;MKKPNRLKPLLAVAASVAVLSFVIVGCSPSGSAGSSSTSDLEKQFPQHAASVDAGEGEAGFHAQLGQDCESCHTGDLSAETAALSSADSGEEPALSSAYYMDSQTCLDCHGGTWEELAKLTDDLGDYNPHDSLHGTIENCNECHKGHAAQVDLCSECHDNGGQTMKGLVNGPVD
;
A
#
# COMPACT_ATOMS: atom_id res chain seq x y z
N MET A 1 16.80 40.36 57.19
CA MET A 1 18.27 40.15 57.15
C MET A 1 18.58 38.67 57.44
N LYS A 2 19.71 38.18 56.91
CA LYS A 2 20.29 36.82 56.94
C LYS A 2 19.73 35.78 55.94
N LYS A 3 20.44 35.68 54.80
CA LYS A 3 20.69 34.40 54.10
C LYS A 3 21.60 33.52 54.97
N PRO A 4 21.46 32.19 54.87
CA PRO A 4 22.60 31.31 54.74
C PRO A 4 22.61 30.66 53.36
N ASN A 5 23.82 30.44 52.89
CA ASN A 5 24.15 30.07 51.53
C ASN A 5 24.65 28.61 51.53
N ARG A 6 24.39 27.92 50.41
CA ARG A 6 25.12 26.75 49.88
C ARG A 6 24.87 25.38 50.51
N LEU A 7 24.41 24.43 49.68
CA LEU A 7 25.24 23.37 49.10
C LEU A 7 24.43 22.67 47.99
N LYS A 8 24.99 22.61 46.77
CA LYS A 8 24.40 21.90 45.63
C LYS A 8 24.79 20.42 45.70
N PRO A 9 23.86 19.47 45.70
CA PRO A 9 24.19 18.09 45.37
C PRO A 9 24.20 17.94 43.83
N LEU A 10 25.37 17.67 43.28
CA LEU A 10 25.52 17.06 41.95
C LEU A 10 24.99 15.62 42.06
N LEU A 11 23.76 15.39 41.62
CA LEU A 11 23.29 14.04 41.29
C LEU A 11 23.68 13.76 39.85
N ALA A 12 24.63 12.84 39.69
CA ALA A 12 25.02 12.27 38.42
C ALA A 12 23.80 11.59 37.78
N VAL A 13 23.36 12.10 36.64
CA VAL A 13 22.39 11.42 35.77
C VAL A 13 23.14 10.27 35.10
N ALA A 14 22.96 9.06 35.61
CA ALA A 14 23.30 7.86 34.86
C ALA A 14 22.30 7.75 33.70
N ALA A 15 22.73 8.13 32.50
CA ALA A 15 21.98 7.92 31.28
C ALA A 15 22.00 6.43 30.95
N SER A 16 21.01 5.70 31.44
CA SER A 16 20.70 4.35 30.99
C SER A 16 20.16 4.45 29.56
N VAL A 17 21.04 4.33 28.56
CA VAL A 17 20.65 4.15 27.16
C VAL A 17 20.05 2.74 27.05
N ALA A 18 18.75 2.63 27.29
CA ALA A 18 17.99 1.49 26.84
C ALA A 18 17.89 1.60 25.31
N VAL A 19 18.77 0.86 24.62
CA VAL A 19 18.61 0.61 23.18
C VAL A 19 17.36 -0.25 23.06
N LEU A 20 16.22 0.41 22.86
CA LEU A 20 14.98 -0.24 22.48
C LEU A 20 15.18 -0.69 21.03
N SER A 21 15.63 -1.93 20.85
CA SER A 21 15.61 -2.60 19.57
C SER A 21 14.16 -2.64 19.12
N PHE A 22 13.79 -1.73 18.22
CA PHE A 22 12.58 -1.85 17.43
C PHE A 22 12.68 -3.18 16.68
N VAL A 23 11.91 -4.16 17.13
CA VAL A 23 11.58 -5.31 16.31
C VAL A 23 10.68 -4.74 15.23
N ILE A 24 11.27 -4.42 14.08
CA ILE A 24 10.52 -4.23 12.86
C ILE A 24 9.87 -5.59 12.64
N VAL A 25 8.57 -5.68 12.93
CA VAL A 25 7.73 -6.75 12.39
C VAL A 25 7.70 -6.48 10.89
N GLY A 26 8.73 -6.96 10.21
CA GLY A 26 8.69 -7.10 8.77
C GLY A 26 7.68 -8.21 8.51
N CYS A 27 6.64 -7.87 7.76
CA CYS A 27 5.87 -8.88 7.04
C CYS A 27 6.85 -9.57 6.09
N SER A 28 7.50 -10.64 6.56
CA SER A 28 8.22 -11.55 5.69
C SER A 28 7.19 -12.53 5.14
N PRO A 29 7.02 -12.65 3.81
CA PRO A 29 6.10 -13.62 3.24
C PRO A 29 6.58 -15.02 3.61
N SER A 30 5.77 -15.74 4.39
CA SER A 30 5.96 -17.17 4.62
C SER A 30 5.31 -17.94 3.48
N GLY A 31 6.03 -18.09 2.37
CA GLY A 31 5.60 -18.88 1.21
C GLY A 31 6.31 -20.23 1.13
N SER A 32 5.56 -21.33 1.24
CA SER A 32 6.00 -22.66 0.80
C SER A 32 4.84 -23.35 0.08
N ALA A 33 4.75 -23.14 -1.23
CA ALA A 33 4.18 -24.07 -2.21
C ALA A 33 4.49 -23.58 -3.64
N GLY A 34 5.26 -24.37 -4.40
CA GLY A 34 5.37 -24.26 -5.86
C GLY A 34 5.88 -22.92 -6.41
N SER A 35 7.15 -22.56 -6.13
CA SER A 35 7.76 -21.32 -6.60
C SER A 35 7.93 -21.30 -8.13
N SER A 36 6.96 -20.73 -8.85
CA SER A 36 7.27 -19.97 -10.07
C SER A 36 8.15 -18.81 -9.60
N SER A 37 9.41 -18.78 -10.03
CA SER A 37 10.31 -17.70 -9.64
C SER A 37 9.73 -16.38 -10.16
N THR A 38 9.92 -15.27 -9.45
CA THR A 38 9.50 -13.92 -9.92
C THR A 38 9.92 -13.68 -11.38
N SER A 39 11.12 -14.16 -11.75
CA SER A 39 11.67 -14.10 -13.11
C SER A 39 10.91 -14.87 -14.19
N ASP A 40 10.11 -15.87 -13.83
CA ASP A 40 9.29 -16.62 -14.79
C ASP A 40 7.92 -15.96 -15.00
N LEU A 41 7.41 -15.30 -13.96
CA LEU A 41 6.18 -14.51 -14.02
C LEU A 41 6.40 -13.22 -14.81
N GLU A 42 7.52 -12.52 -14.61
CA GLU A 42 7.89 -11.33 -15.41
C GLU A 42 7.96 -11.63 -16.92
N LYS A 43 8.39 -12.83 -17.30
CA LYS A 43 8.42 -13.26 -18.71
C LYS A 43 7.03 -13.59 -19.24
N GLN A 44 6.13 -14.05 -18.39
CA GLN A 44 4.77 -14.42 -18.75
C GLN A 44 3.85 -13.19 -18.83
N PHE A 45 4.14 -12.15 -18.03
CA PHE A 45 3.40 -10.89 -17.96
C PHE A 45 4.29 -9.65 -18.19
N PRO A 46 5.00 -9.55 -19.34
CA PRO A 46 5.90 -8.44 -19.62
C PRO A 46 5.26 -7.05 -19.56
N GLN A 47 3.96 -6.88 -19.83
CA GLN A 47 3.33 -5.56 -19.73
C GLN A 47 3.15 -5.14 -18.27
N HIS A 48 2.72 -6.06 -17.40
CA HIS A 48 2.58 -5.79 -15.97
C HIS A 48 3.94 -5.56 -15.30
N ALA A 49 4.95 -6.33 -15.68
CA ALA A 49 6.32 -6.12 -15.19
C ALA A 49 6.87 -4.76 -15.63
N ALA A 50 6.67 -4.38 -16.90
CA ALA A 50 7.10 -3.07 -17.40
C ALA A 50 6.39 -1.90 -16.69
N SER A 51 5.11 -2.06 -16.33
CA SER A 51 4.36 -1.06 -15.56
C SER A 51 4.95 -0.86 -14.15
N VAL A 52 5.36 -1.94 -13.48
CA VAL A 52 6.07 -1.85 -12.18
C VAL A 52 7.37 -1.06 -12.33
N ASP A 53 8.18 -1.39 -13.35
CA ASP A 53 9.44 -0.70 -13.62
C ASP A 53 9.25 0.77 -13.98
N ALA A 54 8.18 1.08 -14.71
CA ALA A 54 7.80 2.45 -15.08
C ALA A 54 7.28 3.26 -13.88
N GLY A 55 6.91 2.59 -12.77
CA GLY A 55 6.29 3.24 -11.62
C GLY A 55 4.84 3.66 -11.88
N GLU A 56 4.17 2.96 -12.79
CA GLU A 56 2.77 3.20 -13.13
C GLU A 56 1.88 2.52 -12.09
N GLY A 57 1.26 3.32 -11.21
CA GLY A 57 0.38 2.82 -10.16
C GLY A 57 1.08 2.35 -8.90
N GLU A 58 0.32 1.65 -8.05
CA GLU A 58 0.75 1.25 -6.70
C GLU A 58 1.81 0.15 -6.70
N ALA A 59 1.83 -0.74 -7.69
CA ALA A 59 2.74 -1.89 -7.70
C ALA A 59 4.19 -1.43 -7.83
N GLY A 60 4.47 -0.44 -8.70
CA GLY A 60 5.78 0.18 -8.80
C GLY A 60 6.21 0.88 -7.50
N PHE A 61 5.27 1.54 -6.82
CA PHE A 61 5.54 2.18 -5.53
C PHE A 61 5.87 1.16 -4.44
N HIS A 62 5.09 0.09 -4.32
CA HIS A 62 5.33 -0.98 -3.36
C HIS A 62 6.63 -1.75 -3.66
N ALA A 63 6.96 -1.97 -4.94
CA ALA A 63 8.23 -2.58 -5.34
C ALA A 63 9.43 -1.74 -4.86
N GLN A 64 9.34 -0.41 -4.92
CA GLN A 64 10.41 0.48 -4.38
C GLN A 64 10.53 0.42 -2.86
N LEU A 65 9.44 0.07 -2.17
CA LEU A 65 9.43 -0.18 -0.73
C LEU A 65 9.91 -1.61 -0.38
N GLY A 66 10.33 -2.40 -1.36
CA GLY A 66 10.86 -3.75 -1.18
C GLY A 66 9.79 -4.84 -1.06
N GLN A 67 8.54 -4.55 -1.43
CA GLN A 67 7.53 -5.58 -1.64
C GLN A 67 7.81 -6.36 -2.93
N ASP A 68 7.41 -7.61 -2.96
CA ASP A 68 7.49 -8.48 -4.13
C ASP A 68 6.10 -8.79 -4.70
N CYS A 69 6.04 -9.55 -5.80
CA CYS A 69 4.78 -9.91 -6.45
C CYS A 69 3.83 -10.63 -5.49
N GLU A 70 4.37 -11.50 -4.63
CA GLU A 70 3.60 -12.34 -3.70
C GLU A 70 3.07 -11.53 -2.51
N SER A 71 3.56 -10.32 -2.28
CA SER A 71 3.08 -9.42 -1.24
C SER A 71 1.63 -8.98 -1.46
N CYS A 72 1.17 -8.95 -2.72
CA CYS A 72 -0.23 -8.67 -3.07
C CYS A 72 -0.91 -9.88 -3.71
N HIS A 73 -0.20 -10.65 -4.51
CA HIS A 73 -0.73 -11.87 -5.13
C HIS A 73 -0.59 -13.07 -4.20
N THR A 74 -1.27 -12.99 -3.06
CA THR A 74 -1.14 -13.92 -1.91
C THR A 74 -1.82 -15.28 -2.12
N GLY A 75 -2.60 -15.43 -3.20
CA GLY A 75 -3.24 -16.68 -3.59
C GLY A 75 -2.31 -17.63 -4.34
N ASP A 76 -2.88 -18.43 -5.24
CA ASP A 76 -2.10 -19.11 -6.27
C ASP A 76 -1.96 -18.15 -7.45
N LEU A 77 -0.89 -17.36 -7.44
CA LEU A 77 -0.58 -16.43 -8.53
C LEU A 77 -0.52 -17.13 -9.89
N SER A 78 -0.17 -18.42 -9.92
CA SER A 78 -0.23 -19.22 -11.15
C SER A 78 -1.68 -19.54 -11.55
N ALA A 79 -2.61 -19.69 -10.61
CA ALA A 79 -4.04 -19.83 -10.89
C ALA A 79 -4.71 -18.49 -11.26
N GLU A 80 -4.33 -17.38 -10.63
CA GLU A 80 -4.78 -16.03 -11.00
C GLU A 80 -4.36 -15.73 -12.44
N THR A 81 -3.09 -15.97 -12.77
CA THR A 81 -2.54 -15.79 -14.13
C THR A 81 -3.06 -16.82 -15.14
N ALA A 82 -3.35 -18.06 -14.70
CA ALA A 82 -3.99 -19.07 -15.54
C ALA A 82 -5.45 -18.69 -15.87
N ALA A 83 -6.20 -18.13 -14.91
CA ALA A 83 -7.55 -17.63 -15.16
C ALA A 83 -7.54 -16.48 -16.18
N LEU A 84 -6.49 -15.66 -16.17
CA LEU A 84 -6.29 -14.55 -17.12
C LEU A 84 -5.91 -15.05 -18.53
N SER A 85 -5.02 -16.04 -18.62
CA SER A 85 -4.64 -16.67 -19.90
C SER A 85 -5.70 -17.63 -20.46
N SER A 86 -6.73 -17.96 -19.68
CA SER A 86 -7.89 -18.77 -20.11
C SER A 86 -8.97 -17.97 -20.84
N ALA A 87 -8.83 -16.64 -20.95
CA ALA A 87 -9.74 -15.77 -21.71
C ALA A 87 -9.44 -15.80 -23.22
N ASP A 88 -9.48 -16.98 -23.85
CA ASP A 88 -9.50 -17.28 -25.31
C ASP A 88 -8.47 -16.61 -26.27
N SER A 89 -7.68 -15.62 -25.86
CA SER A 89 -6.71 -14.93 -26.71
C SER A 89 -5.25 -15.14 -26.30
N GLY A 90 -5.01 -15.64 -25.08
CA GLY A 90 -3.66 -15.80 -24.53
C GLY A 90 -2.94 -14.46 -24.30
N GLU A 91 -3.68 -13.36 -24.25
CA GLU A 91 -3.17 -12.01 -24.00
C GLU A 91 -3.18 -11.69 -22.51
N GLU A 92 -2.27 -10.83 -22.08
CA GLU A 92 -2.29 -10.28 -20.72
C GLU A 92 -3.57 -9.46 -20.49
N PRO A 93 -4.04 -9.38 -19.24
CA PRO A 93 -5.12 -8.45 -18.88
C PRO A 93 -4.75 -7.01 -19.20
N ALA A 94 -5.77 -6.18 -19.43
CA ALA A 94 -5.54 -4.75 -19.49
C ALA A 94 -5.02 -4.23 -18.13
N LEU A 95 -3.97 -3.41 -18.17
CA LEU A 95 -3.37 -2.77 -16.99
C LEU A 95 -4.40 -1.96 -16.17
N SER A 96 -5.40 -1.38 -16.85
CA SER A 96 -6.46 -0.58 -16.24
C SER A 96 -7.61 -1.40 -15.66
N SER A 97 -7.58 -2.73 -15.78
CA SER A 97 -8.65 -3.56 -15.23
C SER A 97 -8.63 -3.43 -13.71
N ALA A 98 -9.79 -3.11 -13.12
CA ALA A 98 -10.02 -3.30 -11.70
C ALA A 98 -10.14 -4.82 -11.46
N TYR A 99 -9.05 -5.56 -11.68
CA TYR A 99 -9.02 -6.95 -11.31
C TYR A 99 -9.29 -7.03 -9.80
N TYR A 100 -10.16 -7.95 -9.41
CA TYR A 100 -10.49 -8.11 -8.02
C TYR A 100 -9.28 -8.65 -7.28
N MET A 101 -8.69 -7.81 -6.44
CA MET A 101 -7.83 -8.24 -5.36
C MET A 101 -8.69 -8.23 -4.11
N ASP A 102 -8.50 -9.22 -3.23
CA ASP A 102 -9.18 -9.18 -1.94
C ASP A 102 -8.68 -7.96 -1.15
N SER A 103 -9.58 -7.02 -0.84
CA SER A 103 -9.28 -5.80 -0.09
C SER A 103 -8.60 -6.10 1.25
N GLN A 104 -8.82 -7.29 1.81
CA GLN A 104 -8.14 -7.70 3.04
C GLN A 104 -6.62 -7.77 2.88
N THR A 105 -6.10 -8.12 1.71
CA THR A 105 -4.64 -8.13 1.45
C THR A 105 -4.06 -6.72 1.61
N CYS A 106 -4.79 -5.69 1.16
CA CYS A 106 -4.41 -4.30 1.37
C CYS A 106 -4.53 -3.91 2.84
N LEU A 107 -5.68 -4.22 3.47
CA LEU A 107 -5.97 -3.84 4.84
C LEU A 107 -5.01 -4.46 5.85
N ASP A 108 -4.50 -5.67 5.62
CA ASP A 108 -3.52 -6.33 6.49
C ASP A 108 -2.27 -5.47 6.74
N CYS A 109 -1.93 -4.57 5.81
CA CYS A 109 -0.89 -3.54 5.99
C CYS A 109 -1.45 -2.12 6.20
N HIS A 110 -2.62 -1.82 5.64
CA HIS A 110 -3.23 -0.48 5.63
C HIS A 110 -4.43 -0.37 6.57
N GLY A 111 -4.16 -0.34 7.88
CA GLY A 111 -5.15 -0.02 8.89
C GLY A 111 -5.91 -1.22 9.46
N GLY A 112 -5.75 -2.43 8.94
CA GLY A 112 -6.33 -3.67 9.46
C GLY A 112 -7.82 -3.85 9.15
N THR A 113 -8.60 -2.78 9.26
CA THR A 113 -10.02 -2.72 8.94
C THR A 113 -10.35 -1.46 8.15
N TRP A 114 -11.47 -1.47 7.41
CA TRP A 114 -11.93 -0.29 6.69
C TRP A 114 -12.21 0.90 7.64
N GLU A 115 -12.78 0.64 8.81
CA GLU A 115 -13.08 1.68 9.81
C GLU A 115 -11.79 2.33 10.36
N GLU A 116 -10.74 1.54 10.56
CA GLU A 116 -9.44 2.07 10.97
C GLU A 116 -8.73 2.82 9.84
N LEU A 117 -8.83 2.35 8.60
CA LEU A 117 -8.35 3.09 7.42
C LEU A 117 -9.04 4.45 7.27
N ALA A 118 -10.36 4.49 7.45
CA ALA A 118 -11.14 5.72 7.45
C ALA A 118 -10.64 6.72 8.52
N LYS A 119 -10.34 6.24 9.73
CA LYS A 119 -9.75 7.06 10.80
C LYS A 119 -8.35 7.56 10.49
N LEU A 120 -7.53 6.77 9.79
CA LEU A 120 -6.19 7.19 9.35
C LEU A 120 -6.22 8.33 8.32
N THR A 121 -7.38 8.60 7.74
CA THR A 121 -7.60 9.61 6.70
C THR A 121 -8.65 10.65 7.12
N ASP A 122 -8.88 10.80 8.43
CA ASP A 122 -9.88 11.72 8.99
C ASP A 122 -9.59 13.20 8.73
N ASP A 123 -8.32 13.52 8.45
CA ASP A 123 -7.84 14.86 8.14
C ASP A 123 -8.39 15.40 6.81
N LEU A 124 -8.91 14.50 5.96
CA LEU A 124 -9.57 14.82 4.68
C LEU A 124 -11.03 15.30 4.90
N GLY A 125 -11.56 15.18 6.11
CA GLY A 125 -12.88 15.70 6.50
C GLY A 125 -14.02 15.15 5.64
N ASP A 126 -14.93 16.04 5.21
CA ASP A 126 -16.10 15.68 4.39
C ASP A 126 -15.74 15.05 3.02
N TYR A 127 -14.48 15.16 2.59
CA TYR A 127 -13.99 14.60 1.34
C TYR A 127 -13.25 13.27 1.53
N ASN A 128 -13.25 12.68 2.72
CA ASN A 128 -12.56 11.42 2.97
C ASN A 128 -13.14 10.28 2.07
N PRO A 129 -12.38 9.74 1.11
CA PRO A 129 -12.87 8.69 0.22
C PRO A 129 -13.10 7.36 0.96
N HIS A 130 -12.49 7.17 2.12
CA HIS A 130 -12.65 5.97 2.95
C HIS A 130 -13.80 6.10 3.96
N ASP A 131 -14.42 7.28 4.09
CA ASP A 131 -15.63 7.50 4.89
C ASP A 131 -16.68 8.28 4.08
N SER A 132 -16.98 7.74 2.90
CA SER A 132 -17.85 8.41 1.93
C SER A 132 -19.31 8.45 2.36
N LEU A 133 -19.96 9.60 2.13
CA LEU A 133 -21.41 9.78 2.27
C LEU A 133 -22.23 8.86 1.35
N HIS A 134 -21.62 8.33 0.28
CA HIS A 134 -22.24 7.38 -0.64
C HIS A 134 -22.21 5.93 -0.13
N GLY A 135 -21.66 5.70 1.06
CA GLY A 135 -21.42 4.39 1.61
C GLY A 135 -20.03 3.84 1.25
N THR A 136 -19.71 2.69 1.81
CA THR A 136 -18.38 2.08 1.68
C THR A 136 -18.14 1.52 0.28
N ILE A 137 -17.06 1.97 -0.36
CA ILE A 137 -16.54 1.38 -1.59
C ILE A 137 -15.54 0.29 -1.18
N GLU A 138 -16.02 -0.91 -0.84
CA GLU A 138 -15.21 -1.98 -0.22
C GLU A 138 -14.20 -2.68 -1.15
N ASN A 139 -13.88 -2.08 -2.30
CA ASN A 139 -12.87 -2.56 -3.23
C ASN A 139 -11.82 -1.48 -3.45
N CYS A 140 -10.64 -1.67 -2.84
CA CYS A 140 -9.51 -0.74 -2.95
C CYS A 140 -9.15 -0.45 -4.43
N ASN A 141 -9.30 -1.47 -5.29
CA ASN A 141 -8.89 -1.40 -6.68
C ASN A 141 -9.85 -0.58 -7.57
N GLU A 142 -10.98 -0.08 -7.05
CA GLU A 142 -11.80 0.87 -7.80
C GLU A 142 -11.04 2.18 -8.06
N CYS A 143 -10.25 2.62 -7.08
CA CYS A 143 -9.45 3.84 -7.15
C CYS A 143 -7.93 3.55 -7.24
N HIS A 144 -7.42 2.64 -6.41
CA HIS A 144 -5.99 2.34 -6.29
C HIS A 144 -5.57 1.23 -7.26
N LYS A 145 -5.11 1.59 -8.45
CA LYS A 145 -4.70 0.63 -9.48
C LYS A 145 -3.27 0.16 -9.23
N GLY A 146 -3.07 -1.17 -9.22
CA GLY A 146 -1.75 -1.79 -9.06
C GLY A 146 -0.81 -1.48 -10.22
N HIS A 147 -1.21 -1.81 -11.45
CA HIS A 147 -0.36 -1.73 -12.64
C HIS A 147 -0.77 -0.62 -13.62
N ALA A 148 -1.51 0.39 -13.17
CA ALA A 148 -1.94 1.51 -14.01
C ALA A 148 -2.08 2.80 -13.19
N ALA A 149 -2.32 3.92 -13.87
CA ALA A 149 -2.64 5.18 -13.21
C ALA A 149 -3.85 5.02 -12.27
N GLN A 150 -3.76 5.65 -11.10
CA GLN A 150 -4.84 5.66 -10.13
C GLN A 150 -6.05 6.44 -10.66
N VAL A 151 -7.23 6.08 -10.17
CA VAL A 151 -8.51 6.66 -10.58
C VAL A 151 -9.07 7.47 -9.42
N ASP A 152 -9.34 8.74 -9.68
CA ASP A 152 -10.13 9.58 -8.78
C ASP A 152 -11.61 9.50 -9.18
N LEU A 153 -12.27 8.47 -8.64
CA LEU A 153 -13.69 8.21 -8.90
C LEU A 153 -14.59 9.34 -8.39
N CYS A 154 -14.19 10.02 -7.31
CA CYS A 154 -14.97 11.10 -6.71
C CYS A 154 -15.01 12.33 -7.63
N SER A 155 -13.87 12.63 -8.28
CA SER A 155 -13.73 13.72 -9.25
C SER A 155 -14.58 13.57 -10.52
N GLU A 156 -15.14 12.39 -10.78
CA GLU A 156 -16.04 12.20 -11.92
C GLU A 156 -17.35 12.97 -11.77
N CYS A 157 -17.78 13.24 -10.53
CA CYS A 157 -19.06 13.89 -10.23
C CYS A 157 -18.91 15.25 -9.56
N HIS A 158 -17.89 15.44 -8.72
CA HIS A 158 -17.70 16.66 -7.93
C HIS A 158 -16.22 16.93 -7.69
N ASP A 159 -15.87 18.14 -7.25
CA ASP A 159 -14.49 18.41 -6.80
C ASP A 159 -14.12 17.46 -5.65
N ASN A 160 -12.99 16.78 -5.73
CA ASN A 160 -12.51 15.88 -4.68
C ASN A 160 -11.92 16.61 -3.46
N GLY A 161 -12.02 17.93 -3.37
CA GLY A 161 -11.40 18.73 -2.31
C GLY A 161 -9.93 19.07 -2.57
N GLY A 162 -9.47 18.97 -3.82
CA GLY A 162 -8.07 19.17 -4.21
C GLY A 162 -7.13 18.07 -3.71
N GLN A 163 -7.67 16.88 -3.45
CA GLN A 163 -6.90 15.75 -2.97
C GLN A 163 -6.05 15.14 -4.09
N THR A 164 -4.97 14.48 -3.70
CA THR A 164 -4.10 13.74 -4.61
C THR A 164 -3.97 12.31 -4.13
N MET A 165 -3.91 11.38 -5.08
CA MET A 165 -3.73 9.97 -4.77
C MET A 165 -2.31 9.73 -4.22
N LYS A 166 -2.22 9.03 -3.09
CA LYS A 166 -0.94 8.60 -2.49
C LYS A 166 -0.45 7.33 -3.20
N GLY A 167 0.84 7.01 -3.08
CA GLY A 167 1.38 5.73 -3.60
C GLY A 167 1.84 5.78 -5.06
N LEU A 168 2.22 6.96 -5.56
CA LEU A 168 2.82 7.13 -6.88
C LEU A 168 4.33 7.28 -6.78
N VAL A 169 5.07 6.54 -7.60
CA VAL A 169 6.54 6.59 -7.70
C VAL A 169 7.06 7.99 -8.03
N ASN A 170 6.29 8.79 -8.79
CA ASN A 170 6.70 10.11 -9.27
C ASN A 170 5.81 11.27 -8.77
N GLY A 171 5.14 11.12 -7.63
CA GLY A 171 4.30 12.19 -7.05
C GLY A 171 2.99 12.39 -7.80
N PRO A 172 2.16 13.39 -7.42
CA PRO A 172 0.79 13.51 -7.90
C PRO A 172 0.72 13.59 -9.43
N VAL A 173 -0.19 12.83 -10.04
CA VAL A 173 -0.72 13.19 -11.36
C VAL A 173 -1.66 14.37 -11.13
N ASP A 174 -1.19 15.55 -11.53
CA ASP A 174 -1.97 16.80 -11.58
C ASP A 174 -3.21 16.66 -12.48
#